data_AF-A0A6N8G1R0-F1
#
_entry.id   AF-A0A6N8G1R0-F1
#
_cell.length_a   1.000
_cell.length_b   1.000
_cell.length_c   1.000
_cell.angle_alpha   90.00
_cell.angle_beta   90.00
_cell.angle_gamma   90.00
#
_symmetry.space_group_name_H-M   'P 1'
#
loop_
_entity.id
_entity.type
_entity.pdbx_description
1 polymer ?
#
loop_
_entity_poly.entity_id
_entity_poly.type
_entity_poly.pdbx_seq_one_letter_code
_entity_poly.pdbx_strand_id
1 'polypeptide(L)'
;MLVKSWHFITIILSALVTGMAFCHALELPAKMQYSASQYIAIQNSLYVAFGPPNIGAFIEFGAPLAAIALAILVRKRRSAFQLTLVAIAFMLLAFPVIFFAFTEPANVVFRSATPESIPTNWEQIRNQWEYSHLARFFCHLAAFSALVLSVLVETPARYLQDQVQQPYAVLKD
;
A
#
# COMPACT_ATOMS: atom_id res chain seq x y z
N MET A 1 11.43 22.90 1.04
CA MET A 1 11.56 21.84 0.01
C MET A 1 11.57 20.45 0.62
N LEU A 2 12.43 20.15 1.60
CA LEU A 2 12.58 18.81 2.21
C LEU A 2 11.27 18.09 2.56
N VAL A 3 10.38 18.69 3.35
CA VAL A 3 9.09 18.06 3.73
C VAL A 3 8.21 17.74 2.52
N LYS A 4 8.19 18.60 1.50
CA LYS A 4 7.41 18.36 0.28
C LYS A 4 7.99 17.19 -0.51
N SER A 5 9.32 17.11 -0.64
CA SER A 5 10.00 15.98 -1.28
C SER A 5 9.72 14.66 -0.57
N TRP A 6 9.73 14.65 0.77
CA TRP A 6 9.42 13.44 1.54
C TRP A 6 7.96 13.02 1.47
N HIS A 7 7.00 13.97 1.46
CA HIS A 7 5.61 13.65 1.16
C HIS A 7 5.48 13.01 -0.22
N PHE A 8 6.10 13.61 -1.25
CA PHE A 8 6.07 13.09 -2.61
C PHE A 8 6.60 11.64 -2.67
N ILE A 9 7.80 11.39 -2.15
CA ILE A 9 8.42 10.05 -2.14
C ILE A 9 7.52 9.05 -1.41
N THR A 10 7.04 9.40 -0.22
CA THR A 10 6.22 8.51 0.61
C THR A 10 4.89 8.17 -0.07
N ILE A 11 4.24 9.16 -0.70
CA ILE A 11 2.98 8.96 -1.42
C ILE A 11 3.19 8.08 -2.66
N ILE A 12 4.25 8.31 -3.44
CA ILE A 12 4.55 7.47 -4.61
C ILE A 12 4.82 6.02 -4.21
N LEU A 13 5.65 5.79 -3.19
CA LEU A 13 5.92 4.44 -2.69
C LEU A 13 4.64 3.77 -2.18
N SER A 14 3.85 4.49 -1.38
CA SER A 14 2.57 3.99 -0.87
C SER A 14 1.57 3.66 -1.99
N ALA A 15 1.50 4.49 -3.03
CA ALA A 15 0.66 4.25 -4.20
C ALA A 15 1.09 2.98 -4.96
N LEU A 16 2.40 2.77 -5.14
CA LEU A 16 2.93 1.57 -5.80
C LEU A 16 2.62 0.30 -4.99
N VAL A 17 2.83 0.32 -3.66
CA VAL A 17 2.47 -0.81 -2.77
C VAL A 17 0.96 -1.08 -2.82
N THR A 18 0.14 -0.03 -2.74
CA THR A 18 -1.32 -0.16 -2.83
C THR A 18 -1.74 -0.72 -4.19
N GLY A 19 -1.09 -0.31 -5.27
CA GLY A 19 -1.33 -0.83 -6.62
C GLY A 19 -1.03 -2.33 -6.75
N MET A 20 0.11 -2.79 -6.20
CA MET A 20 0.43 -4.22 -6.15
C MET A 20 -0.58 -5.02 -5.31
N ALA A 21 -1.03 -4.48 -4.17
CA ALA A 21 -2.06 -5.15 -3.37
C ALA A 21 -3.44 -5.14 -4.07
N PHE A 22 -3.77 -4.05 -4.77
CA PHE A 22 -5.03 -3.90 -5.48
C PHE A 22 -5.13 -4.86 -6.67
N CYS A 23 -4.04 -5.09 -7.42
CA CYS A 23 -4.10 -6.05 -8.52
C CYS A 23 -4.44 -7.46 -8.02
N HIS A 24 -3.90 -7.89 -6.87
CA HIS A 24 -4.30 -9.16 -6.25
C HIS A 24 -5.78 -9.20 -5.85
N ALA A 25 -6.31 -8.11 -5.30
CA ALA A 25 -7.73 -8.03 -4.98
C ALA A 25 -8.63 -8.15 -6.23
N LEU A 26 -8.20 -7.59 -7.37
CA LEU A 26 -8.92 -7.70 -8.65
C LEU A 26 -8.81 -9.10 -9.28
N GLU A 27 -7.71 -9.81 -9.05
CA GLU A 27 -7.50 -11.17 -9.55
C GLU A 27 -8.34 -12.21 -8.79
N LEU A 28 -8.66 -11.95 -7.51
CA LEU A 28 -9.30 -12.89 -6.60
C LEU A 28 -10.56 -13.57 -7.19
N PRO A 29 -11.55 -12.85 -7.77
CA PRO A 29 -12.76 -13.50 -8.29
C PRO A 29 -12.49 -14.54 -9.39
N ALA A 30 -11.48 -14.29 -10.24
CA ALA A 30 -11.08 -15.21 -11.30
C ALA A 30 -10.28 -16.39 -10.72
N LYS A 31 -9.32 -16.11 -9.84
CA LYS A 31 -8.47 -17.14 -9.21
C LYS A 31 -9.23 -18.14 -8.36
N MET A 32 -10.35 -17.73 -7.77
CA MET A 32 -11.22 -18.63 -7.02
C MET A 32 -11.88 -19.72 -7.89
N GLN A 33 -11.89 -19.55 -9.21
CA GLN A 33 -12.44 -20.50 -10.19
C GLN A 33 -11.38 -21.38 -10.85
N TYR A 34 -10.09 -21.09 -10.63
CA TYR A 34 -9.00 -21.84 -11.26
C TYR A 34 -8.84 -23.23 -10.63
N SER A 35 -8.39 -24.18 -11.46
CA SER A 35 -7.89 -25.45 -10.97
C SER A 35 -6.62 -25.23 -10.13
N ALA A 36 -6.33 -26.17 -9.22
CA ALA A 36 -5.11 -26.13 -8.42
C ALA A 36 -3.84 -26.05 -9.28
N SER A 37 -3.78 -26.82 -10.37
CA SER A 37 -2.64 -26.84 -11.29
C SER A 37 -2.42 -25.49 -11.97
N GLN A 38 -3.49 -24.85 -12.45
CA GLN A 38 -3.42 -23.52 -13.06
C GLN A 38 -3.01 -22.45 -12.04
N TYR A 39 -3.59 -22.50 -10.83
CA TYR A 39 -3.26 -21.56 -9.76
C TYR A 39 -1.78 -21.63 -9.35
N ILE A 40 -1.26 -22.84 -9.12
CA ILE A 40 0.14 -23.07 -8.77
C ILE A 40 1.07 -22.61 -9.90
N ALA A 41 0.72 -22.90 -11.17
CA ALA A 41 1.50 -22.44 -12.32
C ALA A 41 1.59 -20.90 -12.37
N ILE A 42 0.50 -20.19 -12.08
CA ILE A 42 0.48 -18.73 -12.01
C ILE A 42 1.33 -18.23 -10.84
N GLN A 43 1.19 -18.82 -9.64
CA GLN A 43 2.02 -18.43 -8.49
C GLN A 43 3.52 -18.49 -8.79
N ASN A 44 3.95 -19.54 -9.48
CA ASN A 44 5.36 -19.79 -9.76
C ASN A 44 5.91 -19.01 -10.97
N SER A 45 5.06 -18.41 -11.81
CA SER A 45 5.48 -17.70 -13.02
C SER A 45 5.19 -16.20 -12.99
N LEU A 46 4.01 -15.78 -12.54
CA LEU A 46 3.54 -14.40 -12.65
C LEU A 46 4.07 -13.49 -11.54
N TYR A 47 4.16 -13.98 -10.30
CA TYR A 47 4.45 -13.14 -9.13
C TYR A 47 5.92 -13.05 -8.73
N VAL A 48 6.83 -13.52 -9.57
CA VAL A 48 8.28 -13.50 -9.30
C VAL A 48 8.76 -12.09 -8.93
N ALA A 49 8.31 -11.05 -9.65
CA ALA A 49 8.74 -9.67 -9.43
C ALA A 49 8.18 -9.01 -8.16
N PHE A 50 7.18 -9.61 -7.51
CA PHE A 50 6.51 -9.06 -6.32
C PHE A 50 7.29 -9.33 -5.03
N GLY A 51 8.03 -10.45 -4.98
CA GLY A 51 8.82 -10.86 -3.81
C GLY A 51 10.33 -10.64 -3.96
N PRO A 52 11.12 -10.90 -2.89
CA PRO A 52 12.58 -10.80 -2.95
C PRO A 52 13.19 -11.78 -3.96
N PRO A 53 14.31 -11.42 -4.62
CA PRO A 53 15.07 -10.17 -4.49
C PRO A 53 14.60 -9.05 -5.44
N ASN A 54 13.33 -9.08 -5.89
CA ASN A 54 12.84 -8.18 -6.92
C ASN A 54 12.24 -6.87 -6.37
N ILE A 55 11.89 -5.98 -7.31
CA ILE A 55 11.49 -4.60 -7.02
C ILE A 55 10.27 -4.47 -6.09
N GLY A 56 9.31 -5.39 -6.14
CA GLY A 56 8.13 -5.36 -5.28
C GLY A 56 8.48 -5.39 -3.80
N ALA A 57 9.44 -6.23 -3.41
CA ALA A 57 9.90 -6.33 -2.03
C ALA A 57 10.59 -5.04 -1.56
N PHE A 58 11.42 -4.42 -2.41
CA PHE A 58 12.09 -3.16 -2.05
C PHE A 58 11.09 -2.01 -1.88
N ILE A 59 10.04 -1.96 -2.70
CA ILE A 59 8.97 -0.95 -2.57
C ILE A 59 8.16 -1.19 -1.28
N GLU A 60 7.79 -2.44 -0.98
CA GLU A 60 7.06 -2.80 0.24
C GLU A 60 7.83 -2.49 1.52
N PHE A 61 9.14 -2.71 1.54
CA PHE A 61 10.00 -2.27 2.65
C PHE A 61 10.24 -0.76 2.68
N GLY A 62 10.42 -0.13 1.51
CA GLY A 62 10.76 1.29 1.41
C GLY A 62 9.64 2.22 1.86
N ALA A 63 8.37 1.87 1.58
CA ALA A 63 7.22 2.69 1.91
C ALA A 63 7.09 3.01 3.43
N PRO A 64 7.10 2.04 4.36
CA PRO A 64 7.04 2.34 5.80
C PRO A 64 8.27 3.09 6.30
N LEU A 65 9.46 2.80 5.77
CA LEU A 65 10.68 3.54 6.14
C LEU A 65 10.59 5.02 5.72
N ALA A 66 10.08 5.30 4.52
CA ALA A 66 9.84 6.66 4.07
C ALA A 66 8.76 7.37 4.92
N ALA A 67 7.69 6.66 5.29
CA ALA A 67 6.65 7.20 6.17
C ALA A 67 7.18 7.53 7.57
N ILE A 68 8.05 6.68 8.14
CA ILE A 68 8.71 6.94 9.43
C ILE A 68 9.60 8.19 9.34
N ALA A 69 10.42 8.32 8.29
CA ALA A 69 11.22 9.52 8.07
C ALA A 69 10.33 10.77 7.93
N LEU A 70 9.23 10.68 7.19
CA LEU A 70 8.24 11.74 7.06
C LEU A 70 7.64 12.13 8.41
N ALA A 71 7.24 11.16 9.24
CA ALA A 71 6.67 11.41 10.57
C ALA A 71 7.63 12.22 11.46
N ILE A 72 8.93 11.93 11.42
CA ILE A 72 9.96 12.69 12.13
C ILE A 72 10.00 14.15 11.64
N LEU A 73 9.90 14.36 10.32
CA LEU A 73 9.94 15.69 9.71
C LEU A 73 8.68 16.52 10.00
N VAL A 74 7.50 15.88 10.06
CA VAL A 74 6.23 16.57 10.33
C VAL A 74 5.83 16.58 11.82
N ARG A 75 6.67 16.09 12.74
CA ARG A 75 6.35 15.94 14.18
C ARG A 75 5.81 17.17 14.91
N LYS A 76 6.12 18.39 14.42
CA LYS A 76 5.62 19.65 14.99
C LYS A 76 4.26 20.08 14.40
N ARG A 77 3.77 19.40 13.36
CA ARG A 77 2.53 19.68 12.64
C ARG A 77 1.49 18.64 13.05
N ARG A 78 0.76 18.91 14.14
CA ARG A 78 -0.03 17.89 14.87
C ARG A 78 -0.93 17.04 13.97
N SER A 79 -1.72 17.65 13.09
CA SER A 79 -2.67 16.93 12.23
C SER A 79 -1.96 16.02 11.22
N ALA A 80 -0.95 16.53 10.49
CA ALA A 80 -0.20 15.73 9.54
C ALA A 80 0.62 14.63 10.21
N PHE A 81 1.16 14.89 11.40
CA PHE A 81 1.86 13.90 12.20
C PHE A 81 0.94 12.74 12.60
N GLN A 82 -0.25 13.04 13.15
CA GLN A 82 -1.22 12.02 13.54
C GLN A 82 -1.67 11.16 12.34
N LEU A 83 -1.97 11.79 11.20
CA LEU A 83 -2.35 11.07 9.99
C LEU A 83 -1.20 10.22 9.44
N THR A 84 0.05 10.72 9.49
CA THR A 84 1.23 9.93 9.11
C THR A 84 1.44 8.74 10.04
N LEU A 85 1.19 8.89 11.36
CA LEU A 85 1.26 7.76 12.30
C LEU A 85 0.19 6.70 12.03
N VAL A 86 -1.04 7.11 11.70
CA VAL A 86 -2.09 6.19 11.28
C VAL A 86 -1.67 5.42 10.02
N ALA A 87 -1.06 6.11 9.04
CA ALA A 87 -0.54 5.46 7.85
C ALA A 87 0.54 4.42 8.17
N ILE A 88 1.50 4.77 9.03
CA ILE A 88 2.55 3.82 9.48
C ILE A 88 1.93 2.61 10.16
N ALA A 89 0.93 2.80 11.04
CA ALA A 89 0.28 1.70 11.74
C ALA A 89 -0.37 0.71 10.77
N PHE A 90 -1.11 1.20 9.76
CA PHE A 90 -1.71 0.35 8.74
C PHE A 90 -0.68 -0.28 7.80
N MET A 91 0.40 0.43 7.44
CA MET A 91 1.51 -0.16 6.68
C MET A 91 2.14 -1.32 7.44
N LEU A 92 2.45 -1.15 8.72
CA LEU A 92 3.05 -2.18 9.57
C LEU A 92 2.11 -3.35 9.84
N LEU A 93 0.80 -3.09 9.93
CA LEU A 93 -0.21 -4.14 10.01
C LEU A 93 -0.25 -4.97 8.71
N ALA A 94 -0.22 -4.33 7.54
CA ALA A 94 -0.15 -5.04 6.27
C ALA A 94 1.16 -5.82 6.13
N PHE A 95 2.29 -5.15 6.39
CA PHE A 95 3.64 -5.68 6.37
C PHE A 95 4.49 -5.02 7.47
N PRO A 96 4.97 -5.77 8.47
CA PRO A 96 5.19 -7.22 8.44
C PRO A 96 4.04 -8.10 8.94
N VAL A 97 3.05 -7.58 9.68
CA VAL A 97 2.18 -8.42 10.54
C VAL A 97 1.34 -9.44 9.76
N ILE A 98 0.44 -8.99 8.88
CA ILE A 98 -0.43 -9.90 8.11
C ILE A 98 0.41 -10.76 7.17
N PHE A 99 1.44 -10.19 6.55
CA PHE A 99 2.32 -10.91 5.62
C PHE A 99 2.95 -12.13 6.28
N PHE A 100 3.70 -11.97 7.37
CA PHE A 100 4.39 -13.10 7.99
C PHE A 100 3.45 -14.04 8.74
N ALA A 101 2.29 -13.56 9.21
CA ALA A 101 1.31 -14.40 9.87
C ALA A 101 0.51 -15.29 8.90
N PHE A 102 0.22 -14.82 7.68
CA PHE A 102 -0.73 -15.49 6.78
C PHE A 102 -0.21 -15.66 5.35
N THR A 103 0.31 -14.61 4.73
CA THR A 103 0.73 -14.65 3.31
C THR A 103 1.98 -15.51 3.11
N GLU A 104 3.01 -15.30 3.94
CA GLU A 104 4.29 -15.97 3.79
C GLU A 104 4.23 -17.48 4.08
N PRO A 105 3.49 -17.98 5.10
CA PRO A 105 3.28 -19.41 5.25
C PRO A 105 2.67 -20.07 4.00
N ALA A 106 1.76 -19.40 3.31
CA ALA A 106 1.21 -19.90 2.05
C ALA A 106 2.24 -19.82 0.91
N ASN A 107 3.03 -18.74 0.82
CA ASN A 107 4.12 -18.62 -0.15
C ASN A 107 5.16 -19.75 0.01
N VAL A 108 5.50 -20.14 1.24
CA VAL A 108 6.43 -21.25 1.51
C VAL A 108 5.95 -22.52 0.82
N VAL A 109 4.65 -22.84 0.92
CA VAL A 109 4.09 -24.02 0.27
C VAL A 109 4.07 -23.86 -1.25
N PHE A 110 3.65 -22.71 -1.77
CA PHE A 110 3.59 -22.50 -3.22
C PHE A 110 4.96 -22.58 -3.89
N ARG A 111 6.03 -22.09 -3.23
CA ARG A 111 7.41 -22.18 -3.75
C ARG A 111 7.90 -23.61 -3.92
N SER A 112 7.37 -24.58 -3.17
CA SER A 112 7.72 -26.00 -3.29
C SER A 112 6.72 -26.82 -4.09
N ALA A 113 5.51 -26.30 -4.33
CA ALA A 113 4.45 -27.02 -5.03
C ALA A 113 4.62 -26.92 -6.55
N THR A 114 4.28 -28.00 -7.26
CA THR A 114 4.21 -28.02 -8.73
C THR A 114 2.80 -28.41 -9.21
N PRO A 115 2.43 -28.12 -10.47
CA PRO A 115 1.16 -28.58 -11.03
C PRO A 115 0.94 -30.10 -10.96
N GLU A 116 2.01 -30.88 -10.89
CA GLU A 116 2.03 -32.34 -10.76
C GLU A 116 2.03 -32.83 -9.30
N SER A 117 2.27 -31.95 -8.33
CA SER A 117 2.43 -32.26 -6.91
C SER A 117 1.57 -31.35 -6.03
N ILE A 118 0.25 -31.40 -6.23
CA ILE A 118 -0.71 -30.53 -5.55
C ILE A 118 -0.85 -30.93 -4.06
N PRO A 119 -0.71 -29.99 -3.11
CA PRO A 119 -0.96 -30.25 -1.69
C PRO A 119 -2.41 -30.70 -1.44
N THR A 120 -2.62 -31.67 -0.55
CA THR A 120 -3.97 -32.19 -0.25
C THR A 120 -4.91 -31.10 0.28
N ASN A 121 -4.38 -30.11 1.00
CA ASN A 121 -5.13 -28.98 1.56
C ASN A 121 -5.02 -27.70 0.69
N TRP A 122 -4.78 -27.81 -0.62
CA TRP A 122 -4.50 -26.65 -1.50
C TRP A 122 -5.57 -25.55 -1.43
N GLU A 123 -6.85 -25.87 -1.28
CA GLU A 123 -7.92 -24.87 -1.20
C GLU A 123 -7.79 -23.99 0.05
N GLN A 124 -7.42 -24.58 1.18
CA GLN A 124 -7.17 -23.85 2.42
C GLN A 124 -5.99 -22.89 2.24
N ILE A 125 -4.92 -23.35 1.59
CA ILE A 125 -3.71 -22.55 1.33
C ILE A 125 -4.02 -21.41 0.36
N ARG A 126 -4.77 -21.67 -0.71
CA ARG A 126 -5.27 -20.64 -1.64
C ARG A 126 -6.08 -19.60 -0.88
N ASN A 127 -7.08 -20.02 -0.10
CA ASN A 127 -7.95 -19.10 0.62
C ASN A 127 -7.14 -18.24 1.60
N GLN A 128 -6.19 -18.84 2.33
CA GLN A 128 -5.29 -18.11 3.21
C GLN A 128 -4.48 -17.05 2.45
N TRP A 129 -3.92 -17.41 1.29
CA TRP A 129 -3.15 -16.48 0.47
C TRP A 129 -4.03 -15.35 -0.07
N GLU A 130 -5.14 -15.67 -0.73
CA GLU A 130 -6.05 -14.70 -1.37
C GLU A 130 -6.66 -13.72 -0.34
N TYR A 131 -7.21 -14.23 0.75
CA TYR A 131 -7.85 -13.37 1.76
C TYR A 131 -6.83 -12.57 2.57
N SER A 132 -5.60 -13.08 2.78
CA SER A 132 -4.54 -12.29 3.39
C SER A 132 -4.10 -11.12 2.50
N HIS A 133 -4.02 -11.33 1.18
CA HIS A 133 -3.74 -10.26 0.21
C HIS A 133 -4.88 -9.23 0.16
N LEU A 134 -6.14 -9.68 0.19
CA LEU A 134 -7.29 -8.77 0.25
C LEU A 134 -7.28 -7.92 1.53
N ALA A 135 -6.97 -8.51 2.68
CA ALA A 135 -6.83 -7.77 3.94
C ALA A 135 -5.67 -6.75 3.88
N ARG A 136 -4.53 -7.15 3.31
CA ARG A 136 -3.37 -6.27 3.07
C ARG A 136 -3.73 -5.11 2.15
N PHE A 137 -4.51 -5.33 1.10
CA PHE A 137 -5.01 -4.27 0.22
C PHE A 137 -5.78 -3.21 1.00
N PHE A 138 -6.76 -3.58 1.83
CA PHE A 138 -7.51 -2.59 2.61
C PHE A 138 -6.64 -1.83 3.61
N CYS A 139 -5.64 -2.49 4.21
CA CYS A 139 -4.67 -1.82 5.07
C CYS A 139 -3.83 -0.80 4.29
N HIS A 140 -3.30 -1.17 3.12
CA HIS A 140 -2.53 -0.25 2.27
C HIS A 140 -3.39 0.90 1.74
N LEU A 141 -4.64 0.64 1.36
CA LEU A 141 -5.59 1.67 0.96
C LEU A 141 -5.83 2.68 2.10
N ALA A 142 -6.08 2.20 3.32
CA ALA A 142 -6.25 3.06 4.48
C ALA A 142 -4.97 3.89 4.77
N ALA A 143 -3.79 3.27 4.67
CA ALA A 143 -2.52 3.97 4.85
C ALA A 143 -2.30 5.05 3.78
N PHE A 144 -2.57 4.73 2.51
CA PHE A 144 -2.47 5.66 1.39
C PHE A 144 -3.43 6.83 1.55
N SER A 145 -4.70 6.57 1.90
CA SER A 145 -5.68 7.62 2.18
C SER A 145 -5.24 8.53 3.32
N ALA A 146 -4.69 7.98 4.41
CA ALA A 146 -4.17 8.77 5.52
C ALA A 146 -2.98 9.68 5.11
N LEU A 147 -2.08 9.20 4.25
CA LEU A 147 -0.97 10.01 3.71
C LEU A 147 -1.46 11.13 2.77
N VAL A 148 -2.46 10.86 1.92
CA VAL A 148 -3.04 11.90 1.07
C VAL A 148 -3.70 12.97 1.95
N LEU A 149 -4.48 12.55 2.96
CA LEU A 149 -5.10 13.46 3.92
C LEU A 149 -4.06 14.26 4.70
N SER A 150 -2.90 13.69 5.06
CA SER A 150 -1.84 14.39 5.80
C SER A 150 -1.30 15.61 5.05
N VAL A 151 -1.33 15.58 3.71
CA VAL A 151 -0.96 16.72 2.87
C VAL A 151 -2.12 17.70 2.71
N LEU A 152 -3.34 17.19 2.49
CA LEU A 152 -4.52 18.03 2.28
C LEU A 152 -4.84 18.91 3.49
N VAL A 153 -4.70 18.39 4.72
CA VAL A 153 -4.95 19.18 5.94
C VAL A 153 -3.93 20.30 6.16
N GLU A 154 -2.76 20.24 5.51
CA GLU A 154 -1.75 21.29 5.56
C GLU A 154 -1.89 22.32 4.43
N THR A 155 -2.79 22.09 3.48
CA THR A 155 -3.01 23.00 2.35
C THR A 155 -3.88 24.17 2.83
N PRO A 156 -3.37 25.42 2.85
CA PRO A 156 -4.15 26.56 3.33
C PRO A 156 -5.39 26.78 2.46
N ALA A 157 -6.57 26.84 3.06
CA ALA A 157 -7.83 27.20 2.38
C ALA A 157 -7.85 28.65 1.85
N ARG A 158 -6.83 29.46 2.17
CA ARG A 158 -6.80 30.92 1.95
C ARG A 158 -6.74 31.39 0.49
N TYR A 159 -6.41 30.52 -0.47
CA TYR A 159 -6.35 30.96 -1.87
C TYR A 159 -7.72 31.37 -2.44
N LEU A 160 -8.82 30.84 -1.91
CA LEU A 160 -10.17 31.21 -2.36
C LEU A 160 -10.74 32.46 -1.66
N GLN A 161 -10.21 32.84 -0.50
CA GLN A 161 -10.73 33.97 0.28
C GLN A 161 -10.12 35.30 -0.19
N ASP A 162 -8.82 35.32 -0.54
CA ASP A 162 -8.13 36.52 -1.00
C ASP A 162 -8.59 36.97 -2.41
N GLN A 163 -9.04 36.03 -3.26
CA GLN A 163 -9.57 36.34 -4.60
C GLN A 163 -10.99 36.93 -4.57
N VAL A 164 -11.82 36.55 -3.59
CA VAL A 164 -13.20 37.03 -3.46
C VAL A 164 -13.25 38.41 -2.77
N GLN A 165 -12.27 38.75 -1.93
CA GLN A 165 -12.22 40.04 -1.22
C GLN A 165 -11.57 41.20 -2.00
N GLN A 166 -10.98 40.96 -3.17
CA GLN A 166 -10.32 41.98 -4.00
C GLN A 166 -10.88 42.10 -5.45
N PRO A 167 -12.18 42.39 -5.71
CA PRO A 167 -12.62 42.68 -7.07
C PRO A 167 -12.53 44.18 -7.46
N TYR A 168 -12.31 45.11 -6.54
CA TYR A 168 -12.55 46.56 -6.81
C TYR A 168 -11.49 47.56 -6.29
N ALA A 169 -10.30 47.14 -5.87
CA ALA A 169 -9.31 48.08 -5.32
C ALA A 169 -8.45 48.83 -6.37
N VAL A 170 -8.69 48.66 -7.68
CA VAL A 170 -7.80 49.22 -8.73
C VAL A 170 -8.47 50.30 -9.59
N LEU A 171 -9.59 50.89 -9.16
CA LEU A 171 -10.19 52.04 -9.85
C LEU A 171 -10.56 53.15 -8.87
N LYS A 172 -9.57 53.72 -8.17
CA LYS A 172 -9.61 55.11 -7.70
C LYS A 172 -8.21 55.72 -7.81
N ASP A 173 -8.14 56.64 -8.77
CA ASP A 173 -7.25 57.79 -8.96
C ASP A 173 -5.76 57.56 -9.21
#